data_AF-A0A450YLU9-F1
#
_entry.id   AF-A0A450YLU9-F1
#
_cell.length_a   1.000
_cell.length_b   1.000
_cell.length_c   1.000
_cell.angle_alpha   90.00
_cell.angle_beta   90.00
_cell.angle_gamma   90.00
#
_symmetry.space_group_name_H-M   'P 1'
#
loop_
_entity.id
_entity.type
_entity.pdbx_description
1 polymer ?
#
loop_
_entity_poly.entity_id
_entity_poly.type
_entity_poly.pdbx_seq_one_letter_code
_entity_poly.pdbx_strand_id
1 'polypeptide(L)'
;MMDRKVLPSNPLDKRHLGESVGRAMLSQPAIPLQGLRAFNGAGIYAIYYTGGFPCYQPISERNRNARFEAPIYVGKAAPKGARKGGELDVVPGKVLHNRLGQHAKSILDASNLDLADFHCRYLIVDDIWIPLGESLLIAKFNPLWNKLIDGFGNHNPGKGRHAGLRPRWDVLHPGRPWADLCQPRDETASHITREVSDYLRNNPPLE
;
A
#
# COMPACT_ATOMS: atom_id res chain seq x y z
N MET A 1 9.37 -11.89 49.32
CA MET A 1 10.19 -11.39 48.21
C MET A 1 9.50 -11.79 46.92
N MET A 2 8.99 -10.84 46.12
CA MET A 2 8.45 -11.15 44.80
C MET A 2 9.63 -11.26 43.82
N ASP A 3 9.78 -12.42 43.19
CA ASP A 3 10.67 -12.62 42.05
C ASP A 3 10.26 -11.66 40.92
N ARG A 4 11.03 -10.58 40.75
CA ARG A 4 10.95 -9.73 39.56
C ARG A 4 11.58 -10.51 38.41
N LYS A 5 10.73 -11.15 37.62
CA LYS A 5 11.12 -11.79 36.36
C LYS A 5 11.64 -10.72 35.40
N VAL A 6 12.97 -10.56 35.33
CA VAL A 6 13.62 -9.70 34.32
C VAL A 6 13.40 -10.36 32.97
N LEU A 7 12.48 -9.82 32.17
CA LEU A 7 12.26 -10.29 30.82
C LEU A 7 13.42 -9.80 29.93
N PRO A 8 14.10 -10.69 29.18
CA PRO A 8 15.13 -10.27 28.24
C PRO A 8 14.55 -9.27 27.22
N SER A 9 15.24 -8.17 26.98
CA SER A 9 14.87 -7.24 25.90
C SER A 9 15.12 -7.93 24.56
N ASN A 10 14.07 -8.08 23.74
CA ASN A 10 14.19 -8.54 22.36
C ASN A 10 14.33 -7.31 21.44
N PRO A 11 15.54 -6.96 20.96
CA PRO A 11 15.73 -5.81 20.07
C PRO A 11 15.00 -5.96 18.72
N LEU A 12 14.53 -7.18 18.39
CA LEU A 12 13.73 -7.49 17.21
C LEU A 12 12.26 -7.76 17.56
N ASP A 13 11.76 -7.27 18.71
CA ASP A 13 10.33 -7.30 19.01
C ASP A 13 9.57 -6.58 17.89
N LYS A 14 8.71 -7.33 17.19
CA LYS A 14 8.00 -6.86 16.00
C LYS A 14 7.10 -5.66 16.29
N ARG A 15 6.59 -5.50 17.53
CA ARG A 15 5.74 -4.36 17.90
C ARG A 15 6.58 -3.09 17.97
N HIS A 16 7.70 -3.10 18.68
CA HIS A 16 8.59 -1.95 18.76
C HIS A 16 9.20 -1.58 17.40
N LEU A 17 9.59 -2.58 16.61
CA LEU A 17 10.04 -2.34 15.23
C LEU A 17 8.92 -1.74 14.38
N GLY A 18 7.69 -2.22 14.50
CA GLY A 18 6.55 -1.69 13.76
C GLY A 18 6.18 -0.27 14.15
N GLU A 19 6.27 0.07 15.44
CA GLU A 19 6.12 1.45 15.93
C GLU A 19 7.20 2.37 15.38
N SER A 20 8.45 1.92 15.37
CA SER A 20 9.58 2.70 14.86
C SER A 20 9.44 2.97 13.36
N VAL A 21 9.22 1.92 12.55
CA VAL A 21 9.03 2.06 11.09
C VAL A 21 7.77 2.88 10.79
N GLY A 22 6.69 2.66 11.54
CA GLY A 22 5.46 3.44 11.41
C GLY A 22 5.68 4.93 11.67
N ARG A 23 6.40 5.27 12.75
CA ARG A 23 6.74 6.65 13.09
C ARG A 23 7.63 7.29 12.02
N ALA A 24 8.65 6.56 11.56
CA ALA A 24 9.54 7.03 10.50
C ALA A 24 8.78 7.28 9.19
N MET A 25 7.78 6.43 8.87
CA MET A 25 6.92 6.64 7.71
C MET A 25 6.06 7.90 7.91
N LEU A 26 5.37 8.03 9.05
CA LEU A 26 4.49 9.18 9.33
C LEU A 26 5.24 10.52 9.41
N SER A 27 6.52 10.51 9.79
CA SER A 27 7.35 11.73 9.85
C SER A 27 7.80 12.24 8.47
N GLN A 28 7.69 11.42 7.42
CA GLN A 28 7.97 11.91 6.06
C GLN A 28 6.88 12.89 5.62
N PRO A 29 7.22 13.91 4.81
CA PRO A 29 6.21 14.75 4.20
C PRO A 29 5.30 13.89 3.32
N ALA A 30 4.00 14.02 3.50
CA ALA A 30 3.05 13.49 2.53
C ALA A 30 3.08 14.40 1.30
N ILE A 31 3.36 13.81 0.14
CA ILE A 31 3.45 14.54 -1.13
C ILE A 31 2.45 13.98 -2.14
N PRO A 32 1.97 14.78 -3.11
CA PRO A 32 1.09 14.29 -4.17
C PRO A 32 1.72 13.10 -4.90
N LEU A 33 0.90 12.08 -5.20
CA LEU A 33 1.31 10.95 -6.04
C LEU A 33 1.46 11.39 -7.51
N GLN A 34 0.71 12.41 -7.91
CA GLN A 34 0.82 13.06 -9.20
C GLN A 34 2.14 13.83 -9.34
N GLY A 35 2.80 13.69 -10.50
CA GLY A 35 3.96 14.54 -10.82
C GLY A 35 5.20 14.30 -9.96
N LEU A 36 5.32 13.13 -9.32
CA LEU A 36 6.49 12.78 -8.51
C LEU A 36 7.80 12.94 -9.29
N ARG A 37 8.67 13.81 -8.78
CA ARG A 37 10.03 13.99 -9.31
C ARG A 37 10.79 12.68 -9.19
N ALA A 38 11.56 12.35 -10.23
CA ALA A 38 12.35 11.12 -10.24
C ALA A 38 13.40 11.11 -9.13
N PHE A 39 13.54 9.97 -8.46
CA PHE A 39 14.55 9.73 -7.43
C PHE A 39 15.07 8.29 -7.52
N ASN A 40 16.31 8.08 -7.08
CA ASN A 40 16.92 6.77 -6.97
C ASN A 40 16.63 6.17 -5.59
N GLY A 41 16.49 4.85 -5.53
CA GLY A 41 16.25 4.15 -4.27
C GLY A 41 15.28 2.97 -4.38
N ALA A 42 15.46 2.05 -3.46
CA ALA A 42 14.55 0.97 -3.15
C ALA A 42 13.99 1.21 -1.75
N GLY A 43 12.82 0.65 -1.45
CA GLY A 43 12.21 0.88 -0.16
C GLY A 43 10.74 0.54 -0.05
N ILE A 44 10.09 1.20 0.90
CA ILE A 44 8.69 1.01 1.27
C ILE A 44 7.94 2.32 1.11
N TYR A 45 6.63 2.24 0.81
CA TYR A 45 5.76 3.40 0.63
C TYR A 45 4.36 3.14 1.16
N ALA A 46 3.68 4.23 1.47
CA ALA A 46 2.28 4.28 1.85
C ALA A 46 1.56 5.27 0.93
N ILE A 47 0.37 4.90 0.46
CA ILE A 47 -0.52 5.72 -0.37
C ILE A 47 -1.73 6.09 0.47
N TYR A 48 -2.12 7.36 0.39
CA TYR A 48 -3.22 7.96 1.14
C TYR A 48 -4.26 8.51 0.17
N TYR A 49 -5.52 8.47 0.58
CA TYR A 49 -6.65 8.96 -0.20
C TYR A 49 -7.38 10.06 0.56
N THR A 50 -7.74 11.15 -0.13
CA THR A 50 -8.48 12.30 0.45
C THR A 50 -9.81 12.59 -0.25
N GLY A 51 -10.12 11.86 -1.32
CA GLY A 51 -11.22 12.14 -2.22
C GLY A 51 -12.61 11.77 -1.70
N GLY A 52 -13.57 11.81 -2.62
CA GLY A 52 -15.00 11.70 -2.34
C GLY A 52 -15.65 10.33 -2.61
N PHE A 53 -14.90 9.27 -2.92
CA PHE A 53 -15.49 7.96 -3.19
C PHE A 53 -16.28 7.47 -1.96
N PRO A 54 -17.61 7.23 -2.04
CA PRO A 54 -18.47 7.19 -0.85
C PRO A 54 -18.04 6.19 0.23
N CYS A 55 -17.67 4.96 -0.13
CA CYS A 55 -17.26 3.96 0.87
C CYS A 55 -15.85 4.17 1.42
N TYR A 56 -15.09 5.16 0.94
CA TYR A 56 -13.77 5.53 1.47
C TYR A 56 -13.81 6.73 2.42
N GLN A 57 -15.00 7.28 2.71
CA GLN A 57 -15.14 8.43 3.61
C GLN A 57 -14.35 8.30 4.92
N PRO A 58 -14.39 7.17 5.68
CA PRO A 58 -13.65 7.05 6.93
C PRO A 58 -12.12 7.20 6.76
N ILE A 59 -11.60 6.81 5.60
CA ILE A 59 -10.17 6.96 5.25
C ILE A 59 -9.89 8.42 4.88
N SER A 60 -10.74 9.04 4.05
CA SER A 60 -10.58 10.43 3.63
C SER A 60 -10.61 11.40 4.81
N GLU A 61 -11.50 11.20 5.77
CA GLU A 61 -11.59 12.01 6.99
C GLU A 61 -10.32 11.93 7.85
N ARG A 62 -9.61 10.80 7.79
CA ARG A 62 -8.35 10.59 8.47
C ARG A 62 -7.14 11.21 7.76
N ASN A 63 -7.29 11.57 6.50
CA ASN A 63 -6.20 12.07 5.68
C ASN A 63 -6.31 13.56 5.33
N ARG A 64 -7.52 14.15 5.37
CA ARG A 64 -7.75 15.58 5.13
C ARG A 64 -7.06 16.45 6.19
N ASN A 65 -7.00 17.77 5.91
CA ASN A 65 -6.35 18.76 6.78
C ASN A 65 -4.87 18.43 7.06
N ALA A 66 -4.19 17.88 6.05
CA ALA A 66 -2.77 17.50 6.09
C ALA A 66 -2.39 16.44 7.15
N ARG A 67 -3.35 15.66 7.68
CA ARG A 67 -3.06 14.64 8.70
C ARG A 67 -2.37 13.40 8.13
N PHE A 68 -2.93 12.84 7.06
CA PHE A 68 -2.42 11.63 6.38
C PHE A 68 -2.12 10.46 7.35
N GLU A 69 -3.09 10.09 8.18
CA GLU A 69 -2.94 9.06 9.22
C GLU A 69 -3.30 7.64 8.72
N ALA A 70 -4.18 7.55 7.72
CA ALA A 70 -4.79 6.30 7.29
C ALA A 70 -4.38 5.95 5.85
N PRO A 71 -3.29 5.20 5.64
CA PRO A 71 -2.94 4.76 4.28
C PRO A 71 -4.01 3.80 3.75
N ILE A 72 -4.42 3.99 2.50
CA ILE A 72 -5.32 3.07 1.79
C ILE A 72 -4.56 1.85 1.25
N TYR A 73 -3.25 2.03 0.98
CA TYR A 73 -2.35 0.98 0.53
C TYR A 73 -0.93 1.18 1.06
N VAL A 74 -0.25 0.09 1.37
CA VAL A 74 1.18 0.01 1.67
C VAL A 74 1.82 -0.99 0.73
N GLY A 75 3.01 -0.67 0.25
CA GLY A 75 3.77 -1.62 -0.55
C GLY A 75 5.27 -1.36 -0.51
N LYS A 76 5.98 -2.16 -1.29
CA LYS A 76 7.43 -2.08 -1.44
C LYS A 76 7.91 -2.08 -2.88
N ALA A 77 9.18 -1.72 -3.05
CA ALA A 77 9.91 -1.82 -4.29
C ALA A 77 11.38 -2.15 -3.99
N ALA A 78 11.80 -3.38 -4.30
CA ALA A 78 13.17 -3.87 -4.12
C ALA A 78 13.86 -4.03 -5.48
N PRO A 79 15.18 -3.86 -5.59
CA PRO A 79 15.90 -3.98 -6.85
C PRO A 79 15.87 -5.42 -7.36
N LYS A 80 15.98 -5.56 -8.69
CA LYS A 80 16.09 -6.88 -9.34
C LYS A 80 17.42 -7.50 -8.92
N GLY A 81 17.40 -8.72 -8.39
CA GLY A 81 18.62 -9.42 -7.95
C GLY A 81 18.81 -9.50 -6.44
N ALA A 82 18.06 -8.72 -5.64
CA ALA A 82 18.07 -8.82 -4.17
C ALA A 82 17.78 -10.25 -3.66
N ARG A 83 17.00 -11.03 -4.43
CA ARG A 83 16.67 -12.43 -4.14
C ARG A 83 17.76 -13.46 -4.48
N LYS A 84 18.85 -13.04 -5.15
CA LYS A 84 19.97 -13.92 -5.56
C LYS A 84 21.26 -13.67 -4.77
N GLY A 85 21.23 -12.86 -3.71
CA GLY A 85 22.43 -12.54 -2.92
C GLY A 85 23.47 -11.75 -3.73
N GLY A 86 23.02 -10.83 -4.59
CA GLY A 86 23.92 -9.94 -5.34
C GLY A 86 24.73 -9.01 -4.42
N GLU A 87 25.77 -8.38 -4.99
CA GLU A 87 26.70 -7.49 -4.29
C GLU A 87 25.98 -6.49 -3.38
N LEU A 88 26.50 -6.34 -2.15
CA LEU A 88 25.91 -5.53 -1.08
C LEU A 88 25.78 -4.02 -1.44
N ASP A 89 26.46 -3.57 -2.50
CA ASP A 89 26.62 -2.16 -2.86
C ASP A 89 25.97 -1.76 -4.21
N VAL A 90 25.03 -2.54 -4.75
CA VAL A 90 24.33 -2.13 -5.98
C VAL A 90 23.43 -0.93 -5.68
N VAL A 91 23.81 0.25 -6.18
CA VAL A 91 22.99 1.47 -6.09
C VAL A 91 21.62 1.20 -6.72
N PRO A 92 20.53 1.25 -5.95
CA PRO A 92 19.22 1.02 -6.52
C PRO A 92 18.94 2.15 -7.52
N GLY A 93 18.58 1.79 -8.75
CA GLY A 93 18.06 2.75 -9.72
C GLY A 93 16.72 3.36 -9.23
N LYS A 94 15.90 3.86 -10.15
CA LYS A 94 14.60 4.48 -9.84
C LYS A 94 13.50 3.47 -9.49
N VAL A 95 13.81 2.40 -8.76
CA VAL A 95 12.92 1.23 -8.58
C VAL A 95 11.66 1.61 -7.83
N LEU A 96 11.79 2.34 -6.72
CA LEU A 96 10.67 2.83 -5.92
C LEU A 96 9.85 3.90 -6.66
N HIS A 97 10.50 4.86 -7.30
CA HIS A 97 9.84 5.87 -8.14
C HIS A 97 9.02 5.22 -9.26
N ASN A 98 9.60 4.28 -10.00
CA ASN A 98 8.90 3.55 -11.05
C ASN A 98 7.70 2.77 -10.53
N ARG A 99 7.79 2.19 -9.32
CA ARG A 99 6.67 1.46 -8.71
C ARG A 99 5.53 2.39 -8.34
N LEU A 100 5.81 3.56 -7.76
CA LEU A 100 4.80 4.59 -7.49
C LEU A 100 4.17 5.11 -8.80
N GLY A 101 4.97 5.27 -9.86
CA GLY A 101 4.46 5.63 -11.18
C GLY A 101 3.49 4.60 -11.78
N GLN A 102 3.74 3.30 -11.57
CA GLN A 102 2.80 2.23 -11.99
C GLN A 102 1.46 2.31 -11.23
N HIS A 103 1.50 2.66 -9.95
CA HIS A 103 0.30 2.86 -9.13
C HIS A 103 -0.48 4.09 -9.57
N ALA A 104 0.22 5.20 -9.82
CA ALA A 104 -0.38 6.42 -10.37
C ALA A 104 -1.09 6.14 -11.71
N LYS A 105 -0.46 5.35 -12.60
CA LYS A 105 -1.06 4.91 -13.87
C LYS A 105 -2.31 4.05 -13.63
N SER A 106 -2.28 3.14 -12.67
CA SER A 106 -3.44 2.30 -12.33
C SER A 106 -4.62 3.13 -11.83
N ILE A 107 -4.36 4.14 -11.01
CA ILE A 107 -5.39 5.08 -10.53
C ILE A 107 -5.93 5.93 -11.67
N LEU A 108 -5.06 6.44 -12.55
CA LEU A 108 -5.45 7.22 -13.72
C LEU A 108 -6.33 6.43 -14.70
N ASP A 109 -6.09 5.12 -14.81
CA ASP A 109 -6.89 4.25 -15.67
C ASP A 109 -8.28 3.95 -15.07
N ALA A 110 -8.48 4.13 -13.76
CA ALA A 110 -9.78 3.91 -13.13
C ALA A 110 -10.75 5.06 -13.45
N SER A 111 -11.98 4.73 -13.84
CA SER A 111 -12.98 5.73 -14.26
C SER A 111 -13.64 6.49 -13.10
N ASN A 112 -13.44 6.04 -11.87
CA ASN A 112 -14.14 6.54 -10.68
C ASN A 112 -13.19 7.00 -9.57
N LEU A 113 -11.91 7.23 -9.89
CA LEU A 113 -10.91 7.78 -9.00
C LEU A 113 -10.22 8.97 -9.68
N ASP A 114 -9.89 9.99 -8.91
CA ASP A 114 -9.05 11.10 -9.37
C ASP A 114 -7.66 10.97 -8.76
N LEU A 115 -6.61 11.02 -9.59
CA LEU A 115 -5.22 10.95 -9.13
C LEU A 115 -4.86 12.13 -8.21
N ALA A 116 -5.51 13.28 -8.36
CA ALA A 116 -5.29 14.46 -7.50
C ALA A 116 -5.66 14.19 -6.02
N ASP A 117 -6.52 13.21 -5.76
CA ASP A 117 -6.92 12.81 -4.40
C ASP A 117 -5.92 11.86 -3.72
N PHE A 118 -4.80 11.51 -4.39
CA PHE A 118 -3.83 10.56 -3.87
C PHE A 118 -2.49 11.20 -3.51
N HIS A 119 -2.02 10.84 -2.33
CA HIS A 119 -0.75 11.26 -1.78
C HIS A 119 0.08 10.03 -1.41
N CYS A 120 1.38 10.20 -1.27
CA CYS A 120 2.25 9.14 -0.78
C CYS A 120 3.30 9.65 0.20
N ARG A 121 3.76 8.72 1.04
CA ARG A 121 5.01 8.81 1.79
C ARG A 121 5.87 7.62 1.41
N TYR A 122 7.19 7.77 1.48
CA TYR A 122 8.10 6.68 1.21
C TYR A 122 9.38 6.78 2.02
N LEU A 123 10.01 5.63 2.28
CA LEU A 123 11.30 5.50 2.93
C LEU A 123 12.22 4.71 2.02
N ILE A 124 13.38 5.29 1.71
CA ILE A 124 14.49 4.57 1.08
C ILE A 124 15.21 3.81 2.19
N VAL A 125 15.33 2.49 2.06
CA VAL A 125 15.95 1.62 3.06
C VAL A 125 16.70 0.49 2.37
N ASP A 126 17.66 -0.12 3.08
CA ASP A 126 18.40 -1.27 2.56
C ASP A 126 17.48 -2.48 2.30
N ASP A 127 17.86 -3.29 1.33
CA ASP A 127 17.08 -4.41 0.82
C ASP A 127 16.59 -5.39 1.90
N ILE A 128 17.37 -5.60 2.95
CA ILE A 128 17.03 -6.48 4.07
C ILE A 128 15.83 -5.96 4.88
N TRP A 129 15.67 -4.64 4.98
CA TRP A 129 14.59 -4.00 5.73
C TRP A 129 13.30 -3.91 4.94
N ILE A 130 13.36 -3.94 3.61
CA ILE A 130 12.20 -3.71 2.75
C ILE A 130 11.04 -4.69 3.04
N PRO A 131 11.24 -6.03 3.09
CA PRO A 131 10.13 -6.97 3.32
C PRO A 131 9.56 -6.86 4.73
N LEU A 132 10.44 -6.63 5.72
CA LEU A 132 10.04 -6.50 7.12
C LEU A 132 9.25 -5.19 7.32
N GLY A 133 9.76 -4.08 6.81
CA GLY A 133 9.12 -2.77 6.92
C GLY A 133 7.73 -2.74 6.30
N GLU A 134 7.54 -3.31 5.11
CA GLU A 134 6.22 -3.46 4.48
C GLU A 134 5.26 -4.26 5.37
N SER A 135 5.70 -5.41 5.87
CA SER A 135 4.87 -6.29 6.71
C SER A 135 4.46 -5.60 8.00
N LEU A 136 5.38 -4.86 8.61
CA LEU A 136 5.14 -4.09 9.84
C LEU A 136 4.17 -2.93 9.61
N LEU A 137 4.30 -2.19 8.50
CA LEU A 137 3.37 -1.12 8.15
C LEU A 137 1.97 -1.65 7.83
N ILE A 138 1.86 -2.78 7.11
CA ILE A 138 0.56 -3.42 6.84
C ILE A 138 -0.08 -3.91 8.14
N ALA A 139 0.70 -4.50 9.05
CA ALA A 139 0.20 -4.94 10.35
C ALA A 139 -0.22 -3.76 11.24
N LYS A 140 0.54 -2.66 11.19
CA LYS A 140 0.27 -1.45 11.96
C LYS A 140 -0.97 -0.73 11.48
N PHE A 141 -1.12 -0.50 10.17
CA PHE A 141 -2.17 0.39 9.64
C PHE A 141 -3.39 -0.33 9.06
N ASN A 142 -3.30 -1.65 8.84
CA ASN A 142 -4.32 -2.47 8.17
C ASN A 142 -4.96 -1.81 6.93
N PRO A 143 -4.17 -1.40 5.92
CA PRO A 143 -4.71 -0.65 4.78
C PRO A 143 -5.76 -1.45 4.00
N LEU A 144 -6.84 -0.79 3.59
CA LEU A 144 -7.99 -1.41 2.94
C LEU A 144 -7.61 -2.22 1.68
N TRP A 145 -6.76 -1.66 0.82
CA TRP A 145 -6.32 -2.30 -0.43
C TRP A 145 -5.25 -3.39 -0.22
N ASN A 146 -4.77 -3.59 1.01
CA ASN A 146 -3.93 -4.73 1.37
C ASN A 146 -4.73 -5.86 2.01
N LYS A 147 -5.82 -5.54 2.72
CA LYS A 147 -6.54 -6.49 3.58
C LYS A 147 -7.84 -7.01 2.99
N LEU A 148 -8.65 -6.15 2.39
CA LEU A 148 -10.00 -6.48 1.94
C LEU A 148 -10.18 -6.40 0.43
N ILE A 149 -9.54 -5.40 -0.19
CA ILE A 149 -9.68 -5.12 -1.62
C ILE A 149 -8.38 -5.48 -2.32
N ASP A 150 -8.26 -6.75 -2.69
CA ASP A 150 -7.07 -7.28 -3.35
C ASP A 150 -6.95 -6.80 -4.81
N GLY A 151 -5.70 -6.80 -5.30
CA GLY A 151 -5.41 -6.63 -6.72
C GLY A 151 -4.89 -5.27 -7.16
N PHE A 152 -4.89 -4.25 -6.29
CA PHE A 152 -4.34 -2.94 -6.65
C PHE A 152 -2.89 -3.05 -7.17
N GLY A 153 -2.04 -3.76 -6.42
CA GLY A 153 -0.62 -3.93 -6.78
C GLY A 153 -0.32 -4.94 -7.89
N ASN A 154 -1.33 -5.54 -8.53
CA ASN A 154 -1.13 -6.54 -9.59
C ASN A 154 -0.63 -5.88 -10.88
N HIS A 155 0.17 -6.63 -11.63
CA HIS A 155 0.51 -6.31 -13.02
C HIS A 155 -0.38 -7.10 -13.96
N ASN A 156 -0.41 -6.70 -15.24
CA ASN A 156 -0.99 -7.53 -16.29
C ASN A 156 -0.37 -8.93 -16.24
N PRO A 157 -1.18 -9.99 -16.03
CA PRO A 157 -0.67 -11.34 -15.80
C PRO A 157 -0.10 -11.99 -17.09
N GLY A 158 -0.33 -11.39 -18.26
CA GLY A 158 0.15 -11.86 -19.56
C GLY A 158 -0.79 -12.90 -20.19
N LYS A 159 -0.63 -13.13 -21.50
CA LYS A 159 -1.60 -13.87 -22.36
C LYS A 159 -2.13 -15.20 -21.79
N GLY A 160 -1.32 -15.96 -21.04
CA GLY A 160 -1.69 -17.27 -20.50
C GLY A 160 -2.27 -17.28 -19.08
N ARG A 161 -2.42 -16.13 -18.43
CA ARG A 161 -2.82 -16.04 -17.00
C ARG A 161 -4.09 -15.23 -16.76
N HIS A 162 -4.85 -14.95 -17.82
CA HIS A 162 -6.16 -14.28 -17.74
C HIS A 162 -7.29 -15.24 -17.31
N ALA A 163 -7.02 -16.54 -17.16
CA ALA A 163 -8.00 -17.48 -16.61
C ALA A 163 -8.33 -17.21 -15.13
N GLY A 164 -7.54 -16.41 -14.42
CA GLY A 164 -7.85 -15.98 -13.05
C GLY A 164 -9.02 -15.00 -13.01
N LEU A 165 -9.71 -14.98 -11.86
CA LEU A 165 -10.76 -14.00 -11.58
C LEU A 165 -10.21 -12.57 -11.63
N ARG A 166 -11.03 -11.65 -12.15
CA ARG A 166 -10.79 -10.21 -12.07
C ARG A 166 -10.55 -9.83 -10.60
N PRO A 167 -9.51 -9.07 -10.27
CA PRO A 167 -9.28 -8.68 -8.89
C PRO A 167 -10.40 -7.78 -8.32
N ARG A 168 -10.64 -7.82 -7.01
CA ARG A 168 -11.73 -7.02 -6.40
C ARG A 168 -11.53 -5.53 -6.60
N TRP A 169 -10.27 -5.07 -6.58
CA TRP A 169 -9.94 -3.69 -6.90
C TRP A 169 -10.44 -3.28 -8.30
N ASP A 170 -10.29 -4.12 -9.32
CA ASP A 170 -10.74 -3.83 -10.70
C ASP A 170 -12.26 -3.96 -10.89
N VAL A 171 -12.95 -4.69 -10.01
CA VAL A 171 -14.42 -4.67 -9.99
C VAL A 171 -14.92 -3.35 -9.39
N LEU A 172 -14.28 -2.88 -8.32
CA LEU A 172 -14.65 -1.64 -7.63
C LEU A 172 -14.21 -0.38 -8.41
N HIS A 173 -13.07 -0.47 -9.09
CA HIS A 173 -12.42 0.61 -9.85
C HIS A 173 -12.12 0.15 -11.29
N PRO A 174 -13.15 0.09 -12.15
CA PRO A 174 -12.98 -0.39 -13.51
C PRO A 174 -12.13 0.59 -14.35
N GLY A 175 -11.37 0.05 -15.30
CA GLY A 175 -10.69 0.82 -16.34
C GLY A 175 -9.28 0.35 -16.71
N ARG A 176 -8.64 -0.53 -15.92
CA ARG A 176 -7.40 -1.21 -16.34
C ARG A 176 -7.71 -2.22 -17.47
N PRO A 177 -7.24 -2.03 -18.72
CA PRO A 177 -7.72 -2.83 -19.86
C PRO A 177 -7.44 -4.33 -19.75
N TRP A 178 -6.37 -4.72 -19.04
CA TRP A 178 -6.03 -6.13 -18.87
C TRP A 178 -6.95 -6.86 -17.89
N ALA A 179 -7.62 -6.15 -16.98
CA ALA A 179 -8.53 -6.73 -16.02
C ALA A 179 -9.86 -7.14 -16.67
N ASP A 180 -10.21 -6.53 -17.80
CA ASP A 180 -11.37 -6.92 -18.61
C ASP A 180 -11.18 -8.25 -19.33
N LEU A 181 -9.93 -8.68 -19.51
CA LEU A 181 -9.60 -9.98 -20.08
C LEU A 181 -9.68 -11.13 -19.05
N CYS A 182 -9.73 -10.79 -17.75
CA CYS A 182 -9.85 -11.78 -16.68
C CYS A 182 -11.27 -12.35 -16.57
N GLN A 183 -11.39 -13.53 -15.96
CA GLN A 183 -12.70 -14.12 -15.68
C GLN A 183 -13.54 -13.19 -14.80
N PRO A 184 -14.83 -12.98 -15.09
CA PRO A 184 -15.69 -12.13 -14.26
C PRO A 184 -15.86 -12.71 -12.85
N ARG A 185 -16.18 -11.83 -11.90
CA ARG A 185 -16.58 -12.22 -10.53
C ARG A 185 -18.10 -12.15 -10.39
N ASP A 186 -18.64 -12.98 -9.51
CA ASP A 186 -20.04 -12.90 -9.09
C ASP A 186 -20.28 -11.70 -8.14
N GLU A 187 -19.25 -11.29 -7.38
CA GLU A 187 -19.35 -10.08 -6.55
C GLU A 187 -19.40 -8.84 -7.44
N THR A 188 -20.48 -8.08 -7.32
CA THR A 188 -20.63 -6.79 -8.00
C THR A 188 -19.93 -5.68 -7.24
N ALA A 189 -19.69 -4.53 -7.90
CA ALA A 189 -19.17 -3.34 -7.23
C ALA A 189 -20.02 -2.92 -6.01
N SER A 190 -21.35 -3.10 -6.08
CA SER A 190 -22.26 -2.82 -4.97
C SER A 190 -22.09 -3.80 -3.81
N HIS A 191 -21.79 -5.08 -4.07
CA HIS A 191 -21.51 -6.08 -3.03
C HIS A 191 -20.23 -5.69 -2.28
N ILE A 192 -19.16 -5.41 -3.04
CA ILE A 192 -17.86 -5.02 -2.51
C ILE A 192 -17.97 -3.69 -1.73
N THR A 193 -18.73 -2.72 -2.24
CA THR A 193 -18.93 -1.41 -1.58
C THR A 193 -19.61 -1.54 -0.22
N ARG A 194 -20.62 -2.42 -0.09
CA ARG A 194 -21.25 -2.70 1.21
C ARG A 194 -20.26 -3.33 2.17
N GLU A 195 -19.52 -4.33 1.71
CA GLU A 195 -18.49 -5.00 2.52
C GLU A 195 -17.39 -4.03 3.00
N VAL A 196 -16.93 -3.10 2.15
CA VAL A 196 -16.00 -2.03 2.55
C VAL A 196 -16.59 -1.16 3.65
N SER A 197 -17.86 -0.76 3.49
CA SER A 197 -18.54 0.12 4.43
C SER A 197 -18.70 -0.55 5.80
N ASP A 198 -19.08 -1.83 5.81
CA ASP A 198 -19.19 -2.63 7.04
C ASP A 198 -17.83 -2.89 7.67
N TYR A 199 -16.81 -3.18 6.85
CA TYR A 199 -15.46 -3.39 7.32
C TYR A 199 -14.89 -2.14 8.01
N LEU A 200 -14.98 -0.97 7.38
CA LEU A 200 -14.47 0.28 7.94
C LEU A 200 -15.27 0.78 9.14
N ARG A 201 -16.56 0.43 9.24
CA ARG A 201 -17.38 0.67 10.44
C ARG A 201 -16.87 -0.15 11.63
N ASN A 202 -16.54 -1.42 11.40
CA ASN A 202 -16.08 -2.34 12.45
C ASN A 202 -14.57 -2.24 12.73
N ASN A 203 -13.80 -1.71 11.78
CA ASN A 203 -12.35 -1.58 11.82
C ASN A 203 -11.97 -0.17 11.33
N PRO A 204 -12.33 0.89 12.06
CA PRO A 204 -11.99 2.24 11.65
C PRO A 204 -10.47 2.40 11.59
N PRO A 205 -9.92 3.25 10.69
CA PRO A 205 -8.49 3.50 10.67
C PRO A 205 -8.01 4.00 12.04
N LEU A 206 -6.91 3.41 12.49
CA LEU A 206 -6.34 3.61 13.82
C LEU A 206 -6.03 5.08 14.08
N GLU A 207 -6.11 5.45 15.36
CA GLU A 207 -5.71 6.76 15.89
C GLU A 207 -4.19 6.93 15.96
#